data_AF-A0A3B0QYW3-F1
#
_entry.id   AF-A0A3B0QYW3-F1
#
_cell.length_a   1.000
_cell.length_b   1.000
_cell.length_c   1.000
_cell.angle_alpha   90.00
_cell.angle_beta   90.00
_cell.angle_gamma   90.00
#
_symmetry.space_group_name_H-M   'P 1'
#
loop_
_entity.id
_entity.type
_entity.pdbx_description
1 polymer ?
#
loop_
_entity_poly.entity_id
_entity_poly.type
_entity_poly.pdbx_seq_one_letter_code
_entity_poly.pdbx_strand_id
1 'polypeptide(L)'
;MSAPIIEVYAKKGCGLCKEAKKTIDKVQHDIPFNFKEVEISQSDDLLRRYTDHVPTIYINGKKAFKFKVDETEFRKRVRKEIIKAGLSRMSSRQMAAAAK
;
A
#
# COMPACT_ATOMS: atom_id res chain seq x y z
N MET A 1 -15.99 -6.40 -6.94
CA MET A 1 -14.54 -6.55 -7.12
C MET A 1 -13.86 -5.69 -6.06
N SER A 2 -13.15 -6.26 -5.08
CA SER A 2 -12.42 -5.37 -4.13
C SER A 2 -11.05 -5.06 -4.70
N ALA A 3 -10.86 -3.80 -5.07
CA ALA A 3 -9.57 -3.19 -5.33
C ALA A 3 -8.70 -3.25 -4.05
N PRO A 4 -7.37 -3.40 -4.17
CA PRO A 4 -6.47 -3.34 -3.03
C PRO A 4 -6.42 -1.89 -2.51
N ILE A 5 -6.26 -1.73 -1.20
CA ILE A 5 -6.06 -0.43 -0.57
C ILE A 5 -4.55 -0.21 -0.46
N ILE A 6 -4.03 0.95 -0.85
CA ILE A 6 -2.63 1.29 -0.81
C ILE A 6 -2.50 2.52 0.08
N GLU A 7 -1.83 2.37 1.21
CA GLU A 7 -1.62 3.44 2.18
C GLU A 7 -0.15 3.84 2.20
N VAL A 8 0.14 5.12 2.00
CA VAL A 8 1.51 5.63 1.99
C VAL A 8 1.71 6.54 3.17
N TYR A 9 2.64 6.14 4.04
CA TYR A 9 3.07 6.89 5.19
C TYR A 9 4.28 7.72 4.77
N ALA A 10 4.07 9.03 4.65
CA ALA A 10 5.05 9.99 4.20
C ALA A 10 5.08 11.22 5.11
N LYS A 11 6.19 11.95 5.08
CA LYS A 11 6.37 13.23 5.78
C LYS A 11 6.55 14.35 4.75
N LYS A 12 5.99 15.53 5.06
CA LYS A 12 6.21 16.74 4.26
C LYS A 12 7.71 17.07 4.16
N GLY A 13 8.18 17.31 2.93
CA GLY A 13 9.57 17.75 2.66
C GLY A 13 10.54 16.66 2.18
N CYS A 14 10.12 15.41 2.01
CA CYS A 14 11.01 14.36 1.52
C CYS A 14 10.98 14.26 -0.02
N GLY A 15 12.13 14.41 -0.67
CA GLY A 15 12.26 14.29 -2.14
C GLY A 15 11.82 12.92 -2.67
N LEU A 16 12.14 11.84 -1.94
CA LEU A 16 11.78 10.46 -2.28
C LEU A 16 10.26 10.22 -2.31
N CYS A 17 9.49 10.97 -1.51
CA CYS A 17 8.04 10.85 -1.50
C CYS A 17 7.40 11.35 -2.80
N LYS A 18 7.99 12.36 -3.47
CA LYS A 18 7.47 12.86 -4.75
C LYS A 18 7.57 11.79 -5.85
N GLU A 19 8.66 11.05 -5.86
CA GLU A 19 8.90 9.96 -6.81
C GLU A 19 7.93 8.80 -6.58
N ALA A 20 7.75 8.39 -5.31
CA ALA A 20 6.76 7.39 -4.93
C ALA A 20 5.33 7.80 -5.33
N LYS A 21 4.95 9.06 -5.11
CA LYS A 21 3.62 9.57 -5.47
C LYS A 21 3.39 9.55 -6.99
N LYS A 22 4.37 9.99 -7.79
CA LYS A 22 4.31 9.89 -9.27
C LYS A 22 4.16 8.45 -9.75
N THR A 23 4.93 7.54 -9.17
CA THR A 23 4.85 6.11 -9.46
C THR A 23 3.45 5.56 -9.19
N ILE A 24 2.89 5.88 -8.01
CA ILE A 24 1.56 5.39 -7.63
C ILE A 24 0.48 5.93 -8.56
N ASP A 25 0.52 7.23 -8.87
CA ASP A 25 -0.41 7.87 -9.81
C ASP A 25 -0.42 7.19 -11.18
N LYS A 26 0.78 6.91 -11.74
CA LYS A 26 0.91 6.16 -13.00
C LYS A 26 0.33 4.76 -12.92
N VAL A 27 0.61 4.02 -11.84
CA VAL A 27 0.09 2.65 -11.68
C VAL A 27 -1.42 2.69 -11.44
N GLN A 28 -1.96 3.73 -10.81
CA GLN A 28 -3.40 3.90 -10.61
C GLN A 28 -4.14 4.09 -11.94
N HIS A 29 -3.49 4.74 -12.91
CA HIS A 29 -4.00 4.88 -14.26
C HIS A 29 -4.11 3.54 -15.00
N ASP A 30 -3.17 2.62 -14.75
CA ASP A 30 -3.15 1.29 -15.37
C ASP A 30 -4.02 0.27 -14.61
N ILE A 31 -4.11 0.41 -13.28
CA ILE A 31 -4.74 -0.54 -12.37
C ILE A 31 -5.61 0.21 -11.36
N PRO A 32 -6.94 0.01 -11.34
CA PRO A 32 -7.79 0.67 -10.36
C PRO A 32 -7.54 0.10 -8.95
N PHE A 33 -7.01 0.95 -8.06
CA PHE A 33 -6.85 0.66 -6.65
C PHE A 33 -7.17 1.87 -5.76
N ASN A 34 -7.46 1.61 -4.48
CA ASN A 34 -7.70 2.68 -3.51
C ASN A 34 -6.35 3.22 -3.04
N PHE A 35 -6.05 4.48 -3.31
CA PHE A 35 -4.87 5.15 -2.77
C PHE A 35 -5.24 6.00 -1.55
N LYS A 36 -4.43 5.95 -0.50
CA LYS A 36 -4.58 6.74 0.72
C LYS A 36 -3.22 7.26 1.16
N GLU A 37 -3.12 8.57 1.29
CA GLU A 37 -1.93 9.24 1.80
C GLU A 37 -2.11 9.50 3.30
N VAL A 38 -1.14 9.07 4.11
CA VAL A 38 -1.13 9.27 5.57
C VAL A 38 0.11 10.09 5.92
N GLU A 39 -0.12 11.29 6.46
CA GLU A 39 0.95 12.18 6.89
C GLU A 39 1.39 11.80 8.31
N ILE A 40 2.56 11.17 8.45
CA ILE A 40 3.07 10.78 9.78
C ILE A 40 3.39 11.98 10.66
N SER A 41 3.54 13.17 10.09
CA SER A 41 3.75 14.43 10.83
C SER A 41 2.51 14.91 11.57
N GLN A 42 1.32 14.40 11.24
CA GLN A 42 0.09 14.73 11.96
C GLN A 42 -0.08 13.91 13.24
N SER A 43 0.80 12.94 13.50
CA SER A 43 0.70 12.08 14.68
C SER A 43 2.07 11.82 15.26
N ASP A 44 2.33 12.32 16.47
CA ASP A 44 3.59 12.12 17.19
C ASP A 44 3.98 10.65 17.34
N ASP A 45 3.00 9.77 17.56
CA ASP A 45 3.23 8.33 17.71
C ASP A 45 3.73 7.68 16.39
N LEU A 46 3.12 8.04 15.25
CA LEU A 46 3.57 7.59 13.94
C LEU A 46 4.91 8.23 13.56
N LEU A 47 5.08 9.53 13.85
CA LEU A 47 6.33 10.22 13.62
C LEU A 47 7.47 9.51 14.35
N ARG A 48 7.29 9.15 15.63
CA ARG A 48 8.31 8.49 16.43
C ARG A 48 8.61 7.07 15.98
N ARG A 49 7.59 6.32 15.50
CA ARG A 49 7.77 4.96 14.97
C ARG A 49 8.34 4.88 13.56
N TYR A 50 8.05 5.87 12.71
CA TYR A 50 8.34 5.82 11.27
C TYR A 50 9.31 6.91 10.77
N THR A 51 9.77 7.84 11.62
CA THR A 51 10.72 8.91 11.25
C THR A 51 11.96 8.38 10.54
N ASP A 52 12.50 7.23 10.97
CA ASP A 52 13.71 6.65 10.38
C ASP A 52 13.43 5.83 9.09
N HIS A 53 12.16 5.54 8.78
CA HIS A 53 11.77 4.59 7.73
C HIS A 53 10.73 5.14 6.74
N VAL A 54 10.65 6.47 6.60
CA VAL A 54 9.81 7.11 5.57
C VAL A 54 10.53 7.23 4.23
N PRO A 55 9.86 6.96 3.09
CA PRO A 55 8.46 6.56 2.95
C PRO A 55 8.22 5.07 3.24
N THR A 56 7.10 4.75 3.93
CA THR A 56 6.62 3.38 4.10
C THR A 56 5.29 3.19 3.36
N ILE A 57 5.20 2.15 2.53
CA ILE A 57 3.98 1.80 1.79
C ILE A 57 3.36 0.54 2.37
N TYR A 58 2.05 0.58 2.58
CA TYR A 58 1.20 -0.53 2.95
C TYR A 58 0.26 -0.87 1.80
N ILE A 59 0.08 -2.16 1.54
CA ILE A 59 -0.90 -2.68 0.60
C ILE A 59 -1.84 -3.59 1.40
N ASN A 60 -3.10 -3.20 1.47
CA ASN A 60 -4.18 -3.88 2.17
C ASN A 60 -3.83 -4.17 3.65
N GLY A 61 -3.31 -3.15 4.34
CA GLY A 61 -2.83 -3.25 5.72
C GLY A 61 -1.50 -4.00 5.90
N LYS A 62 -0.87 -4.51 4.83
CA LYS A 62 0.43 -5.19 4.90
C LYS A 62 1.55 -4.28 4.43
N LYS A 63 2.59 -4.11 5.25
CA LYS A 63 3.79 -3.35 4.87
C LYS A 63 4.44 -3.98 3.64
N ALA A 64 4.44 -3.26 2.52
CA ALA A 64 4.90 -3.75 1.24
C ALA A 64 6.30 -3.22 0.88
N PHE A 65 6.54 -1.94 1.12
CA PHE A 65 7.79 -1.26 0.78
C PHE A 65 8.24 -0.29 1.89
N LYS A 66 9.55 -0.11 2.02
CA LYS A 66 10.19 0.92 2.85
C LYS A 66 11.33 1.59 2.06
N PHE A 67 11.59 2.87 2.32
CA PHE A 67 12.67 3.70 1.75
C PHE A 67 12.60 4.01 0.26
N LYS A 68 12.60 2.99 -0.61
CA LYS A 68 12.64 3.17 -2.07
C LYS A 68 11.46 2.46 -2.72
N VAL A 69 10.81 3.16 -3.64
CA VAL A 69 9.63 2.69 -4.36
C VAL A 69 9.96 2.76 -5.84
N ASP A 70 10.35 1.61 -6.40
CA ASP A 70 10.60 1.50 -7.83
C ASP A 70 9.29 1.24 -8.56
N GLU A 71 9.03 1.99 -9.64
CA GLU A 71 7.78 1.91 -10.40
C GLU A 71 7.51 0.50 -10.91
N THR A 72 8.54 -0.14 -11.45
CA THR A 72 8.45 -1.45 -12.07
C THR A 72 8.10 -2.52 -11.04
N GLU A 73 8.79 -2.50 -9.90
CA GLU A 73 8.59 -3.45 -8.82
C GLU A 73 7.26 -3.21 -8.10
N PHE A 74 6.89 -1.95 -7.89
CA PHE A 74 5.62 -1.58 -7.28
C PHE A 74 4.44 -2.09 -8.13
N ARG A 75 4.45 -1.84 -9.45
CA ARG A 75 3.42 -2.34 -10.37
C ARG A 75 3.31 -3.86 -10.34
N LYS A 76 4.43 -4.58 -10.41
CA LYS A 76 4.45 -6.05 -10.31
C LYS A 76 3.83 -6.52 -9.00
N ARG A 77 4.20 -5.89 -7.89
CA ARG A 77 3.72 -6.24 -6.54
C ARG A 77 2.22 -6.00 -6.39
N VAL A 78 1.72 -4.85 -6.84
CA VAL A 78 0.28 -4.51 -6.82
C VAL A 78 -0.50 -5.53 -7.65
N ARG A 79 -0.06 -5.80 -8.88
CA ARG A 79 -0.71 -6.80 -9.75
C ARG A 79 -0.74 -8.18 -9.10
N LYS A 80 0.38 -8.60 -8.49
CA LYS A 80 0.49 -9.88 -7.76
C LYS A 80 -0.45 -9.92 -6.56
N GLU A 81 -0.56 -8.84 -5.80
CA GLU A 81 -1.47 -8.76 -4.65
C GLU A 81 -2.95 -8.76 -5.08
N ILE A 82 -3.30 -8.15 -6.22
CA ILE A 82 -4.66 -8.24 -6.77
C ILE A 82 -5.01 -9.68 -7.12
N ILE A 83 -4.13 -10.37 -7.84
CA ILE A 83 -4.31 -11.77 -8.22
C ILE A 83 -4.41 -12.64 -6.97
N LYS A 84 -3.52 -12.41 -5.99
CA LYS A 84 -3.50 -13.15 -4.72
C LYS A 84 -4.76 -12.88 -3.90
N ALA A 85 -5.24 -11.63 -3.81
CA ALA A 85 -6.47 -11.27 -3.10
C ALA A 85 -7.71 -11.86 -3.80
N GLY A 86 -7.66 -12.01 -5.13
CA GLY A 86 -8.65 -12.75 -5.92
C GLY A 86 -8.67 -14.24 -5.58
N LEU A 87 -7.52 -14.92 -5.62
CA LEU A 87 -7.40 -16.34 -5.26
C LEU A 87 -7.73 -16.62 -3.78
N SER A 88 -7.33 -15.71 -2.88
CA SER A 88 -7.52 -15.90 -1.44
C SER A 88 -8.99 -15.89 -1.04
N ARG A 89 -9.85 -15.13 -1.74
CA ARG A 89 -11.32 -15.18 -1.55
C ARG A 89 -11.93 -16.53 -1.92
N MET A 90 -11.28 -17.28 -2.83
CA MET A 90 -11.71 -18.62 -3.20
C MET A 90 -11.32 -19.66 -2.13
N SER A 91 -10.22 -19.45 -1.41
CA SER A 91 -9.79 -20.30 -0.29
C SER A 91 -10.47 -19.94 1.04
N SER A 92 -10.81 -18.67 1.27
CA SER A 92 -11.45 -18.21 2.53
C SER A 92 -12.98 -18.35 2.56
N ARG A 93 -13.64 -18.74 1.46
CA ARG A 93 -15.00 -19.33 1.53
C ARG A 93 -15.04 -20.57 2.43
N GLN A 94 -13.90 -21.17 2.77
CA GLN A 94 -13.79 -22.33 3.66
C GLN A 94 -13.79 -21.99 5.17
N MET A 95 -13.87 -20.71 5.57
CA MET A 95 -13.81 -20.28 6.99
C MET A 95 -14.93 -19.32 7.43
N ALA A 96 -16.03 -19.23 6.68
CA ALA A 96 -17.24 -18.48 7.10
C ALA A 96 -18.51 -19.34 7.10
N ALA A 97 -18.37 -20.66 7.27
CA ALA A 97 -19.46 -21.61 7.48
C ALA A 97 -19.30 -22.33 8.83
N ALA A 98 -19.12 -21.58 9.92
CA ALA A 98 -19.16 -22.12 11.27
C ALA A 98 -19.43 -20.98 12.29
N ALA A 99 -20.65 -20.47 12.28
CA ALA A 99 -21.22 -19.83 13.46
C ALA A 99 -22.71 -20.17 13.44
N LYS A 100 -23.00 -21.27 14.13
CA LYS A 100 -24.34 -21.78 14.43
C LYS A 100 -24.86 -21.08 15.67
#